data_AF-A0A2V8T2D3-F1
#
_entry.id   AF-A0A2V8T2D3-F1
#
_cell.length_a   1.000
_cell.length_b   1.000
_cell.length_c   1.000
_cell.angle_alpha   90.00
_cell.angle_beta   90.00
_cell.angle_gamma   90.00
#
_symmetry.space_group_name_H-M   'P 1'
#
loop_
_entity.id
_entity.type
_entity.pdbx_description
1 polymer ?
#
loop_
_entity_poly.entity_id
_entity_poly.type
_entity_poly.pdbx_seq_one_letter_code
_entity_poly.pdbx_strand_id
1 'polypeptide(L)'
;MKINVKRLDHVQVCIPRGTESQAREFYGGLLGLEEIEKPEVLRRNGGMWYKVADVQLHVGVEDAVAPSKRHPAFEVEGVEEVRTYLEQSGVRTR
;
A
#
# COMPACT_ATOMS: atom_id res chain seq x y z
N MET A 1 -4.77 -24.14 25.25
CA MET A 1 -3.96 -23.02 24.71
C MET A 1 -4.90 -22.02 24.05
N LYS A 2 -4.71 -20.71 24.26
CA LYS A 2 -5.48 -19.65 23.58
C LYS A 2 -4.54 -18.79 22.74
N ILE A 3 -4.98 -18.40 21.55
CA ILE A 3 -4.26 -17.45 20.70
C ILE A 3 -4.51 -16.04 21.26
N ASN A 4 -3.44 -15.26 21.46
CA ASN A 4 -3.52 -13.87 21.91
C ASN A 4 -3.19 -12.91 20.77
N VAL A 5 -4.22 -12.42 20.07
CA VAL A 5 -4.08 -11.46 18.97
C VAL A 5 -3.77 -10.09 19.56
N LYS A 6 -2.66 -9.46 19.13
CA LYS A 6 -2.21 -8.16 19.66
C LYS A 6 -2.76 -6.98 18.86
N ARG A 7 -2.64 -7.03 17.53
CA ARG A 7 -3.04 -5.97 16.59
C ARG A 7 -3.01 -6.50 15.15
N LEU A 8 -3.50 -5.70 14.22
CA LEU A 8 -3.17 -5.84 12.80
C LEU A 8 -1.68 -5.52 12.62
N ASP A 9 -0.92 -6.42 12.01
CA ASP A 9 0.50 -6.21 11.74
C ASP A 9 0.71 -5.51 10.38
N HIS A 10 0.06 -6.05 9.35
CA HIS A 10 0.11 -5.54 8.00
C HIS A 10 -1.16 -5.88 7.22
N VAL A 11 -1.36 -5.15 6.12
CA VAL A 11 -2.31 -5.49 5.06
C VAL A 11 -1.55 -5.70 3.77
N GLN A 12 -2.01 -6.65 2.95
CA GLN A 12 -1.44 -6.86 1.63
C GLN A 12 -2.43 -6.43 0.55
N VAL A 13 -1.91 -5.67 -0.42
CA VAL A 13 -2.55 -5.40 -1.71
C VAL A 13 -1.66 -5.95 -2.81
N CYS A 14 -2.26 -6.28 -3.94
CA CYS A 14 -1.52 -6.84 -5.07
C CYS A 14 -1.60 -5.91 -6.26
N ILE A 15 -0.49 -5.80 -6.99
CA ILE A 15 -0.37 -5.08 -8.25
C ILE A 15 0.06 -6.06 -9.37
N PRO A 16 -0.29 -5.78 -10.63
CA PRO A 16 0.22 -6.57 -11.75
C PRO A 16 1.75 -6.50 -11.86
N ARG A 17 2.36 -7.59 -12.32
CA ARG A 17 3.79 -7.61 -12.66
C ARG A 17 4.15 -6.55 -13.70
N GLY A 18 5.24 -5.83 -13.47
CA GLY A 18 5.73 -4.76 -14.33
C GLY A 18 5.20 -3.37 -13.96
N THR A 19 4.29 -3.24 -12.99
CA THR A 19 3.78 -1.95 -12.52
C THR A 19 4.45 -1.46 -11.22
N GLU A 20 5.56 -2.07 -10.81
CA GLU A 20 6.27 -1.74 -9.58
C GLU A 20 6.74 -0.28 -9.53
N SER A 21 7.20 0.27 -10.67
CA SER A 21 7.62 1.68 -10.73
C SER A 21 6.45 2.63 -10.49
N GLN A 22 5.29 2.38 -11.12
CA GLN A 22 4.06 3.15 -10.91
C GLN A 22 3.59 3.04 -9.46
N ALA A 23 3.68 1.86 -8.86
CA ALA A 23 3.36 1.66 -7.46
C ALA A 23 4.30 2.46 -6.54
N ARG A 24 5.60 2.54 -6.83
CA ARG A 24 6.53 3.38 -6.04
C ARG A 24 6.22 4.86 -6.18
N GLU A 25 5.95 5.32 -7.40
CA GLU A 25 5.54 6.71 -7.65
C GLU A 25 4.27 7.07 -6.89
N PHE A 26 3.29 6.16 -6.83
CA PHE A 26 2.04 6.39 -6.11
C PHE A 26 2.20 6.29 -4.59
N TYR A 27 2.66 5.15 -4.07
CA TYR A 27 2.70 4.90 -2.62
C TYR A 27 3.84 5.66 -1.94
N GLY A 28 5.05 5.63 -2.50
CA GLY A 28 6.21 6.32 -1.92
C GLY A 28 6.31 7.78 -2.31
N GLY A 29 5.99 8.11 -3.57
CA GLY A 29 6.04 9.47 -4.09
C GLY A 29 4.83 10.30 -3.68
N LEU A 30 3.66 9.99 -4.25
CA LEU A 30 2.45 10.80 -4.09
C LEU A 30 1.87 10.71 -2.67
N LEU A 31 1.72 9.50 -2.11
CA LEU A 31 1.24 9.34 -0.74
C LEU A 31 2.32 9.61 0.32
N GLY A 32 3.60 9.73 -0.10
CA GLY A 32 4.71 10.02 0.80
C GLY A 32 5.01 8.92 1.81
N LEU A 33 4.61 7.67 1.55
CA LEU A 33 4.83 6.58 2.49
C LEU A 33 6.31 6.16 2.50
N GLU A 34 6.84 5.89 3.70
CA GLU A 34 8.21 5.44 3.89
C GLU A 34 8.36 3.98 3.42
N GLU A 35 9.13 3.73 2.34
CA GLU A 35 9.45 2.38 1.88
C GLU A 35 10.39 1.71 2.89
N ILE A 36 10.04 0.49 3.31
CA ILE A 36 10.83 -0.32 4.22
C ILE A 36 11.43 -1.52 3.49
N GLU A 37 12.63 -1.89 3.89
CA GLU A 37 13.37 -2.96 3.22
C GLU A 37 12.70 -4.32 3.45
N LYS A 38 12.45 -5.04 2.35
CA LYS A 38 11.95 -6.41 2.42
C LYS A 38 13.04 -7.37 2.95
N PRO A 39 12.65 -8.40 3.71
CA PRO A 39 13.54 -9.51 4.05
C PRO A 39 14.20 -10.08 2.79
N GLU A 40 15.49 -10.42 2.90
CA GLU A 40 16.33 -10.87 1.77
C GLU A 40 15.67 -11.99 0.96
N VAL A 41 15.09 -12.99 1.64
CA VAL A 41 14.41 -14.14 1.03
C VAL A 41 13.18 -13.78 0.19
N LEU A 42 12.60 -12.59 0.40
CA LEU A 42 11.41 -12.12 -0.31
C LEU A 42 11.73 -11.13 -1.43
N ARG A 43 12.97 -10.64 -1.55
CA ARG A 43 13.33 -9.61 -2.55
C ARG A 43 13.11 -10.08 -3.98
N ARG A 44 13.39 -11.35 -4.25
CA ARG A 44 13.19 -11.97 -5.57
C ARG A 44 11.73 -11.96 -6.07
N ASN A 45 10.76 -11.77 -5.19
CA ASN A 45 9.34 -11.84 -5.53
C ASN A 45 8.78 -10.51 -6.11
N GLY A 46 9.61 -9.46 -6.23
CA GLY A 46 9.15 -8.12 -6.65
C GLY A 46 8.31 -7.42 -5.57
N GLY A 47 7.75 -6.25 -5.88
CA GLY A 47 6.93 -5.49 -4.94
C GLY A 47 7.73 -4.68 -3.91
N MET A 48 7.02 -4.07 -2.96
CA MET A 48 7.54 -3.07 -2.02
C MET A 48 6.69 -3.05 -0.75
N TRP A 49 7.31 -2.70 0.38
CA TRP A 49 6.65 -2.58 1.67
C TRP A 49 6.72 -1.15 2.14
N TYR A 50 5.66 -0.67 2.78
CA TYR A 50 5.58 0.69 3.32
C TYR A 50 5.17 0.69 4.78
N LYS A 51 5.69 1.64 5.53
CA LYS A 51 5.18 1.98 6.85
C LYS A 51 3.93 2.85 6.72
N VAL A 52 2.87 2.51 7.45
CA VAL A 52 1.62 3.29 7.52
C VAL A 52 1.16 3.33 8.97
N ALA A 53 1.33 4.48 9.63
CA ALA A 53 1.11 4.62 11.08
C ALA A 53 1.86 3.52 11.88
N ASP A 54 1.14 2.69 12.63
CA ASP A 54 1.67 1.57 13.41
C ASP A 54 1.57 0.21 12.68
N VAL A 55 1.07 0.17 11.44
CA VAL A 55 0.98 -1.04 10.60
C VAL A 55 1.88 -0.94 9.37
N GLN A 56 1.93 -2.00 8.58
CA GLN A 56 2.60 -2.00 7.28
C GLN A 56 1.61 -2.22 6.13
N LEU A 57 1.91 -1.61 4.99
CA LEU A 57 1.28 -1.92 3.71
C LEU A 57 2.26 -2.73 2.87
N HIS A 58 1.93 -3.98 2.59
CA HIS A 58 2.69 -4.82 1.69
C HIS A 58 2.06 -4.74 0.30
N VAL A 59 2.84 -4.32 -0.69
CA VAL A 59 2.43 -4.30 -2.09
C VAL A 59 3.10 -5.48 -2.78
N GLY A 60 2.32 -6.56 -2.95
CA GLY A 60 2.74 -7.80 -3.60
C GLY A 60 2.56 -7.74 -5.12
N VAL A 61 3.33 -8.54 -5.85
CA VAL A 61 3.25 -8.65 -7.31
C VAL A 61 2.57 -9.96 -7.69
N GLU A 62 1.55 -9.86 -8.54
CA GLU A 62 0.85 -11.01 -9.14
C GLU A 62 0.81 -10.86 -10.66
N ASP A 63 0.65 -11.97 -11.40
CA ASP A 63 0.59 -11.90 -12.87
C ASP A 63 -0.70 -11.22 -13.37
N ALA A 64 -1.79 -11.30 -12.61
CA ALA A 64 -3.02 -10.57 -12.85
C ALA A 64 -3.75 -10.29 -11.53
N VAL A 65 -4.37 -9.11 -11.42
CA VAL A 65 -5.17 -8.71 -10.26
C VAL A 65 -6.62 -8.51 -10.69
N ALA A 66 -7.52 -9.34 -10.17
CA ALA A 66 -8.95 -9.22 -10.47
C ALA A 66 -9.58 -8.02 -9.75
N PRO A 67 -10.54 -7.30 -10.36
CA PRO A 67 -11.30 -6.25 -9.70
C PRO A 67 -11.93 -6.75 -8.40
N SER A 68 -11.84 -5.95 -7.33
CA SER A 68 -12.37 -6.33 -6.02
C SER A 68 -12.91 -5.13 -5.25
N LYS A 69 -13.91 -5.38 -4.39
CA LYS A 69 -14.37 -4.41 -3.39
C LYS A 69 -13.51 -4.42 -2.11
N ARG A 70 -12.62 -5.40 -1.94
CA ARG A 70 -11.75 -5.53 -0.76
C ARG A 70 -10.71 -4.42 -0.78
N HIS A 71 -10.61 -3.65 0.29
CA HIS A 71 -9.66 -2.56 0.42
C HIS A 71 -9.26 -2.37 1.89
N PRO A 72 -8.00 -1.99 2.17
CA PRO A 72 -7.68 -1.32 3.41
C PRO A 72 -8.24 0.11 3.38
N ALA A 73 -8.62 0.64 4.54
CA ALA A 73 -8.98 2.03 4.72
C ALA A 73 -8.08 2.61 5.80
N PHE A 74 -7.36 3.69 5.46
CA PHE A 74 -6.50 4.40 6.40
C PHE A 74 -7.17 5.70 6.78
N GLU A 75 -7.20 5.99 8.08
CA GLU A 75 -7.62 7.28 8.60
C GLU A 75 -6.51 8.31 8.35
N VAL A 76 -6.90 9.51 7.91
CA VAL A 76 -6.00 10.62 7.64
C VAL A 76 -6.55 11.89 8.27
N GLU A 77 -5.65 12.77 8.71
CA GLU A 77 -6.01 14.14 9.08
C GLU A 77 -6.34 14.94 7.81
N GLY A 78 -7.37 15.80 7.86
CA GLY A 78 -7.73 16.67 6.75
C GLY A 78 -8.15 15.94 5.47
N VAL A 79 -9.17 15.08 5.55
CA VAL A 79 -9.58 14.22 4.42
C VAL A 79 -9.98 15.00 3.16
N GLU A 80 -10.52 16.22 3.29
CA GLU A 80 -10.90 17.05 2.15
C GLU A 80 -9.67 17.73 1.50
N GLU A 81 -8.68 18.12 2.31
CA GLU A 81 -7.39 18.60 1.83
C GLU A 81 -6.63 17.50 1.09
N VAL A 82 -6.61 16.28 1.66
CA VAL A 82 -6.02 15.10 1.02
C VAL A 82 -6.74 14.78 -0.29
N ARG A 83 -8.07 14.83 -0.32
CA ARG A 83 -8.86 14.64 -1.55
C ARG A 83 -8.42 15.64 -2.62
N THR A 84 -8.36 16.92 -2.26
CA THR A 84 -7.98 18.00 -3.19
C THR A 84 -6.56 17.80 -3.73
N TYR A 85 -5.61 17.43 -2.87
CA TYR A 85 -4.23 17.14 -3.27
C TYR A 85 -4.14 15.97 -4.25
N LEU A 86 -4.89 14.90 -4.01
CA LEU A 86 -4.91 13.73 -4.88
C LEU A 86 -5.53 14.06 -6.25
N GLU A 87 -6.62 14.82 -6.28
CA GLU A 87 -7.27 15.25 -7.53
C GLU A 87 -6.38 16.18 -8.36
N GLN A 88 -5.69 17.13 -7.71
CA GLN A 88 -4.69 18.00 -8.37
C GLN A 88 -3.51 17.20 -8.93
N SER A 89 -3.20 16.07 -8.31
CA SER A 89 -2.17 15.13 -8.77
C SER A 89 -2.68 14.12 -9.80
N GLY A 90 -3.92 14.29 -10.30
CA GLY A 90 -4.50 13.46 -11.36
C GLY A 90 -5.15 12.16 -10.88
N VAL A 91 -5.31 11.96 -9.57
CA VAL A 91 -5.98 10.78 -9.00
C VAL A 91 -7.48 11.04 -8.88
N ARG A 92 -8.28 10.12 -9.43
CA ARG A 92 -9.74 10.19 -9.32
C ARG A 92 -10.21 9.74 -7.94
N THR A 93 -11.01 10.55 -7.25
CA THR A 93 -11.54 10.25 -5.92
C THR A 93 -13.07 10.06 -5.87
N ARG A 94 -13.73 10.02 -7.04
CA ARG A 94 -15.17 9.77 -7.25
C ARG A 94 -15.44 9.01 -8.55
#